data_AF-A0AAD1YMY4-F1
#
_entry.id   AF-A0AAD1YMY4-F1
#
_cell.length_a   1.000
_cell.length_b   1.000
_cell.length_c   1.000
_cell.angle_alpha   90.00
_cell.angle_beta   90.00
_cell.angle_gamma   90.00
#
_symmetry.space_group_name_H-M   'P 1'
#
loop_
_entity.id
_entity.type
_entity.pdbx_description
1 polymer ?
#
loop_
_entity_poly.entity_id
_entity_poly.type
_entity_poly.pdbx_seq_one_letter_code
_entity_poly.pdbx_strand_id
1 'polypeptide(L)'
;MEYEMIHYGLKPSYIDQTNPYSVQDKVSNDIERFLQLETDFMDLDFIDEDAVLGLDENDQETTLLAAAAGEEILHNVEIQEDGLEGCSLTDLLLLGAEAIEAENWILASSVVTKLNNLLSDQENGDNPIGRLALYFTEGLIYRSLDFPELLEDTFGGKSNHNTLSAFQMLQELSPCVKFAHFTANQAILEATRGHKEVHVIDFDIMEGIQWPSLMVDLAGTEDASLRITAIFTDHTNIGNIQQTRLRLQDFANSINLPFNFDHVFMTREEDFERIKVENSTVIANCMLHQLHMPHRDSAMVKTFLKGIRKLRPKIVILVEEELFNLDKVPSMSYVEFFREALHHYAAVSDSLQSGFCGGFKLAVKIIEREFLRARILDSVKQFPCQVLGEFIQWELLGAKRAVQIGAVLEIKAFDHSFHLGS
;
A
#
# COMPACT_ATOMS: atom_id res chain seq x y z
N MET A 1 -0.52 44.00 -12.52
CA MET A 1 0.70 43.53 -13.20
C MET A 1 0.24 42.52 -14.22
N GLU A 2 0.20 42.96 -15.48
CA GLU A 2 -0.14 42.16 -16.65
C GLU A 2 1.02 41.18 -16.92
N TYR A 3 0.69 39.92 -17.18
CA TYR A 3 1.67 38.93 -17.63
C TYR A 3 1.66 38.89 -19.16
N GLU A 4 2.75 39.33 -19.78
CA GLU A 4 3.04 39.19 -21.20
C GLU A 4 3.39 37.73 -21.52
N MET A 5 2.63 37.13 -22.44
CA MET A 5 2.89 35.82 -23.03
C MET A 5 3.89 35.96 -24.18
N ILE A 6 5.08 35.39 -24.03
CA ILE A 6 6.10 35.33 -25.10
C ILE A 6 5.78 34.14 -26.02
N HIS A 7 5.31 34.44 -27.24
CA HIS A 7 5.12 33.46 -28.31
C HIS A 7 6.46 33.08 -28.97
N TYR A 8 6.84 31.79 -28.88
CA TYR A 8 7.80 31.20 -29.82
C TYR A 8 7.06 30.64 -31.03
N GLY A 9 7.25 31.26 -32.19
CA GLY A 9 6.69 30.83 -33.45
C GLY A 9 7.44 29.62 -34.03
N LEU A 10 6.75 28.48 -34.08
CA LEU A 10 7.10 27.35 -34.96
C LEU A 10 6.12 27.35 -36.14
N LYS A 11 6.64 27.41 -37.37
CA LYS A 11 5.85 27.29 -38.60
C LYS A 11 5.34 25.84 -38.75
N PRO A 12 4.10 25.62 -39.19
CA PRO A 12 3.56 24.29 -39.41
C PRO A 12 4.05 23.74 -40.75
N SER A 13 4.70 22.57 -40.74
CA SER A 13 4.87 21.77 -41.95
C SER A 13 4.43 20.32 -41.66
N TYR A 14 3.35 19.93 -42.34
CA TYR A 14 2.75 18.61 -42.46
C TYR A 14 2.16 17.99 -41.18
N ILE A 15 0.90 18.33 -40.93
CA ILE A 15 -0.04 17.54 -40.12
C ILE A 15 -0.52 16.40 -41.01
N ASP A 16 -0.07 15.18 -40.73
CA ASP A 16 -0.81 13.97 -41.11
C ASP A 16 -2.03 13.85 -40.18
N GLN A 17 -3.21 13.68 -40.77
CA GLN A 17 -4.50 13.73 -40.08
C GLN A 17 -4.82 12.37 -39.48
N THR A 18 -4.23 12.04 -38.33
CA THR A 18 -4.82 11.07 -37.39
C THR A 18 -5.41 11.84 -36.23
N ASN A 19 -6.72 11.66 -36.01
CA ASN A 19 -7.48 12.36 -34.99
C ASN A 19 -6.89 12.04 -33.60
N PRO A 20 -6.25 13.00 -32.89
CA PRO A 20 -5.59 12.73 -31.60
C PRO A 20 -6.57 12.21 -30.54
N TYR A 21 -7.85 12.57 -30.65
CA TYR A 21 -8.92 12.05 -29.79
C TYR A 21 -9.18 10.54 -30.01
N SER A 22 -9.03 10.03 -31.23
CA SER A 22 -9.26 8.59 -31.50
C SER A 22 -8.16 7.67 -30.98
N VAL A 23 -6.94 8.18 -30.81
CA VAL A 23 -5.82 7.41 -30.25
C VAL A 23 -5.93 7.40 -28.73
N GLN A 24 -6.26 8.53 -28.10
CA GLN A 24 -6.54 8.59 -26.66
C GLN A 24 -7.76 7.75 -26.27
N ASP A 25 -8.85 7.80 -27.04
CA ASP A 25 -10.02 6.97 -26.77
C ASP A 25 -9.71 5.47 -26.94
N LYS A 26 -8.92 5.11 -27.95
CA LYS A 26 -8.53 3.70 -28.16
C LYS A 26 -7.59 3.20 -27.06
N VAL A 27 -6.64 4.03 -26.62
CA VAL A 27 -5.74 3.76 -25.50
C VAL A 27 -6.51 3.62 -24.18
N SER A 28 -7.47 4.52 -23.91
CA SER A 28 -8.32 4.43 -22.72
C SER A 28 -9.15 3.14 -22.75
N ASN A 29 -9.72 2.79 -23.90
CA ASN A 29 -10.46 1.54 -24.08
C ASN A 29 -9.57 0.28 -23.97
N ASP A 30 -8.31 0.33 -24.41
CA ASP A 30 -7.38 -0.82 -24.31
C ASP A 30 -6.87 -1.00 -22.87
N ILE A 31 -6.66 0.09 -22.12
CA ILE A 31 -6.37 0.06 -20.68
C ILE A 31 -7.60 -0.42 -19.90
N GLU A 32 -8.78 0.13 -20.20
CA GLU A 32 -10.05 -0.35 -19.64
C GLU A 32 -10.25 -1.82 -19.94
N ARG A 33 -9.97 -2.29 -21.16
CA ARG A 33 -10.06 -3.72 -21.52
C ARG A 33 -9.05 -4.61 -20.80
N PHE A 34 -7.85 -4.12 -20.51
CA PHE A 34 -6.88 -4.82 -19.67
C PHE A 34 -7.40 -4.96 -18.24
N LEU A 35 -8.01 -3.91 -17.70
CA LEU A 35 -8.72 -3.94 -16.41
C LEU A 35 -10.04 -4.75 -16.49
N GLN A 36 -10.66 -4.82 -17.67
CA GLN A 36 -11.94 -5.49 -17.92
C GLN A 36 -11.83 -7.02 -17.88
N LEU A 37 -10.69 -7.55 -18.35
CA LEU A 37 -10.31 -8.96 -18.24
C LEU A 37 -10.28 -9.45 -16.77
N GLU A 38 -10.24 -8.52 -15.82
CA GLU A 38 -10.29 -8.78 -14.37
C GLU A 38 -11.68 -8.53 -13.76
N THR A 39 -12.56 -7.78 -14.42
CA THR A 39 -13.90 -7.38 -13.93
C THR A 39 -15.04 -8.30 -14.35
N ASP A 40 -14.84 -9.20 -15.31
CA ASP A 40 -15.85 -10.23 -15.68
C ASP A 40 -16.21 -11.18 -14.51
N PHE A 41 -15.55 -11.04 -13.35
CA PHE A 41 -15.83 -11.80 -12.12
C PHE A 41 -16.64 -11.04 -11.04
N MET A 42 -16.88 -9.74 -11.16
CA MET A 42 -17.57 -8.96 -10.13
C MET A 42 -18.50 -7.90 -10.72
N ASP A 43 -19.72 -8.32 -11.07
CA ASP A 43 -20.85 -7.40 -11.09
C ASP A 43 -21.06 -6.89 -9.66
N LEU A 44 -20.56 -5.68 -9.36
CA LEU A 44 -20.70 -5.00 -8.06
C LEU A 44 -22.18 -4.85 -7.62
N ASP A 45 -23.12 -4.87 -8.57
CA ASP A 45 -24.56 -4.83 -8.33
C ASP A 45 -25.14 -6.20 -7.87
N PHE A 46 -24.35 -7.27 -7.89
CA PHE A 46 -24.74 -8.65 -7.53
C PHE A 46 -23.96 -9.24 -6.35
N ILE A 47 -23.18 -8.42 -5.63
CA ILE A 47 -22.52 -8.88 -4.39
C ILE A 47 -23.63 -9.13 -3.35
N ASP A 48 -23.95 -10.40 -3.13
CA ASP A 48 -24.90 -10.84 -2.11
C ASP A 48 -24.32 -10.51 -0.73
N GLU A 49 -24.98 -9.57 -0.04
CA GLU A 49 -24.61 -9.08 1.29
C GLU A 49 -24.55 -10.24 2.30
N ASP A 50 -25.41 -11.26 2.13
CA ASP A 50 -25.43 -12.47 2.96
C ASP A 50 -24.35 -13.48 2.58
N ALA A 51 -23.85 -13.49 1.33
CA ALA A 51 -22.80 -14.41 0.91
C ALA A 51 -21.39 -13.90 1.26
N VAL A 52 -21.19 -12.58 1.33
CA VAL A 52 -19.90 -11.98 1.76
C VAL A 52 -19.79 -11.92 3.28
N LEU A 53 -20.90 -11.65 3.98
CA LEU A 53 -20.93 -11.65 5.45
C LEU A 53 -21.15 -13.05 6.06
N GLY A 54 -21.72 -13.99 5.29
CA GLY A 54 -22.08 -15.34 5.76
C GLY A 54 -21.01 -16.42 5.57
N LEU A 55 -19.84 -16.09 5.01
CA LEU A 55 -18.72 -17.04 4.86
C LEU A 55 -17.66 -16.94 5.98
N ASP A 56 -17.91 -16.13 7.01
CA ASP A 56 -16.96 -15.82 8.10
C ASP A 56 -17.34 -16.49 9.45
N GLU A 57 -17.80 -17.75 9.43
CA GLU A 57 -17.95 -18.52 10.69
C GLU A 57 -16.62 -18.60 11.48
N ASN A 58 -15.48 -18.49 10.80
CA ASN A 58 -14.14 -18.51 11.40
C ASN A 58 -13.71 -17.16 12.00
N ASP A 59 -14.16 -16.02 11.47
CA ASP A 59 -13.76 -14.68 11.94
C ASP A 59 -14.60 -14.24 13.15
N GLN A 60 -15.87 -14.65 13.20
CA GLN A 60 -16.69 -14.47 14.39
C GLN A 60 -16.18 -15.31 15.57
N GLU A 61 -15.69 -16.52 15.27
CA GLU A 61 -14.96 -17.36 16.23
C GLU A 61 -13.64 -16.70 16.65
N THR A 62 -12.96 -15.97 15.77
CA THR A 62 -11.70 -15.24 16.04
C THR A 62 -11.88 -14.05 16.98
N THR A 63 -12.90 -13.21 16.78
CA THR A 63 -13.26 -12.10 17.68
C THR A 63 -13.76 -12.63 19.03
N LEU A 64 -14.53 -13.72 19.02
CA LEU A 64 -14.97 -14.43 20.24
C LEU A 64 -13.81 -15.12 20.97
N LEU A 65 -12.82 -15.65 20.27
CA LEU A 65 -11.62 -16.29 20.84
C LEU A 65 -10.65 -15.25 21.40
N ALA A 66 -10.49 -14.08 20.77
CA ALA A 66 -9.75 -12.96 21.33
C ALA A 66 -10.44 -12.38 22.58
N ALA A 67 -11.77 -12.28 22.55
CA ALA A 67 -12.59 -11.92 23.71
C ALA A 67 -12.50 -12.98 24.81
N ALA A 68 -12.54 -14.28 24.48
CA ALA A 68 -12.46 -15.39 25.42
C ALA A 68 -11.05 -15.59 26.01
N ALA A 69 -9.99 -15.43 25.21
CA ALA A 69 -8.61 -15.41 25.68
C ALA A 69 -8.33 -14.18 26.56
N GLY A 70 -8.97 -13.05 26.23
CA GLY A 70 -9.09 -11.90 27.12
C GLY A 70 -9.80 -12.28 28.42
N GLU A 71 -11.01 -12.82 28.38
CA GLU A 71 -11.82 -13.19 29.56
C GLU A 71 -11.13 -14.21 30.48
N GLU A 72 -10.47 -15.25 29.96
CA GLU A 72 -9.79 -16.27 30.76
C GLU A 72 -8.54 -15.72 31.49
N ILE A 73 -7.85 -14.74 30.91
CA ILE A 73 -6.68 -14.07 31.53
C ILE A 73 -7.13 -12.90 32.44
N LEU A 74 -8.24 -12.24 32.10
CA LEU A 74 -8.80 -11.09 32.83
C LEU A 74 -9.64 -11.45 34.06
N HIS A 75 -10.10 -12.70 34.21
CA HIS A 75 -10.96 -13.10 35.33
C HIS A 75 -10.31 -12.94 36.72
N ASN A 76 -9.00 -12.66 36.79
CA ASN A 76 -8.26 -12.47 38.04
C ASN A 76 -8.09 -11.00 38.48
N VAL A 77 -8.65 -10.03 37.75
CA VAL A 77 -8.53 -8.62 38.11
C VAL A 77 -9.93 -8.03 38.32
N GLU A 78 -10.36 -7.93 39.59
CA GLU A 78 -11.51 -7.09 39.95
C GLU A 78 -11.16 -5.64 39.63
N ILE A 79 -11.73 -5.09 38.55
CA ILE A 79 -11.36 -3.78 37.98
C ILE A 79 -12.31 -2.68 38.49
N GLN A 80 -11.72 -1.54 38.86
CA GLN A 80 -12.42 -0.29 39.15
C GLN A 80 -13.06 0.28 37.87
N GLU A 81 -14.25 -0.18 37.50
CA GLU A 81 -15.01 0.37 36.36
C GLU A 81 -15.50 1.81 36.59
N ASP A 82 -15.60 2.25 37.86
CA ASP A 82 -16.20 3.52 38.30
C ASP A 82 -15.46 4.77 37.77
N GLY A 83 -14.19 4.64 37.38
CA GLY A 83 -13.37 5.74 36.86
C GLY A 83 -13.39 5.91 35.32
N LEU A 84 -14.01 4.97 34.59
CA LEU A 84 -14.07 4.97 33.12
C LEU A 84 -15.42 5.43 32.57
N GLU A 85 -16.38 5.75 33.46
CA GLU A 85 -17.70 6.24 33.06
C GLU A 85 -17.61 7.65 32.45
N GLY A 86 -18.19 7.81 31.25
CA GLY A 86 -18.27 9.11 30.56
C GLY A 86 -17.09 9.44 29.65
N CYS A 87 -16.06 8.60 29.57
CA CYS A 87 -14.97 8.75 28.58
C CYS A 87 -15.49 8.53 27.16
N SER A 88 -15.01 9.33 26.20
CA SER A 88 -15.29 9.07 24.78
C SER A 88 -14.48 7.87 24.28
N LEU A 89 -14.85 7.36 23.11
CA LEU A 89 -14.14 6.24 22.48
C LEU A 89 -12.67 6.58 22.22
N THR A 90 -12.38 7.81 21.77
CA THR A 90 -11.02 8.31 21.57
C THR A 90 -10.26 8.42 22.88
N ASP A 91 -10.91 8.89 23.96
CA ASP A 91 -10.28 8.97 25.28
C ASP A 91 -9.88 7.58 25.78
N LEU A 92 -10.75 6.58 25.60
CA LEU A 92 -10.46 5.20 25.97
C LEU A 92 -9.30 4.62 25.16
N LEU A 93 -9.26 4.84 23.83
CA LEU A 93 -8.16 4.38 22.99
C LEU A 93 -6.81 4.99 23.43
N LEU A 94 -6.77 6.30 23.69
CA LEU A 94 -5.56 6.96 24.18
C LEU A 94 -5.17 6.50 25.58
N LEU A 95 -6.14 6.34 26.49
CA LEU A 95 -5.90 5.82 27.84
C LEU A 95 -5.34 4.39 27.80
N GLY A 96 -5.80 3.57 26.84
CA GLY A 96 -5.26 2.24 26.61
C GLY A 96 -3.80 2.28 26.17
N ALA A 97 -3.47 3.19 25.25
CA ALA A 97 -2.08 3.41 24.83
C ALA A 97 -1.18 3.90 25.99
N GLU A 98 -1.68 4.84 26.81
CA GLU A 98 -0.99 5.35 28.00
C GLU A 98 -0.76 4.25 29.04
N ALA A 99 -1.75 3.38 29.26
CA ALA A 99 -1.65 2.26 30.17
C ALA A 99 -0.59 1.24 29.71
N ILE A 100 -0.53 0.93 28.41
CA ILE A 100 0.49 0.04 27.83
C ILE A 100 1.88 0.67 27.93
N GLU A 101 2.04 1.95 27.59
CA GLU A 101 3.32 2.66 27.71
C GLU A 101 3.83 2.70 29.15
N ALA A 102 2.92 2.84 30.13
CA ALA A 102 3.23 2.84 31.55
C ALA A 102 3.36 1.42 32.16
N GLU A 103 3.23 0.35 31.35
CA GLU A 103 3.20 -1.05 31.79
C GLU A 103 2.13 -1.33 32.87
N ASN A 104 1.05 -0.53 32.88
CA ASN A 104 -0.08 -0.70 33.79
C ASN A 104 -1.10 -1.67 33.18
N TRP A 105 -0.76 -2.96 33.22
CA TRP A 105 -1.55 -4.03 32.62
C TRP A 105 -2.97 -4.15 33.19
N ILE A 106 -3.17 -3.76 34.45
CA ILE A 106 -4.49 -3.72 35.09
C ILE A 106 -5.38 -2.68 34.41
N LEU A 107 -4.87 -1.45 34.24
CA LEU A 107 -5.60 -0.39 33.55
C LEU A 107 -5.78 -0.69 32.06
N ALA A 108 -4.76 -1.23 31.39
CA ALA A 108 -4.84 -1.58 29.98
C ALA A 108 -5.94 -2.62 29.74
N SER A 109 -5.96 -3.67 30.56
CA SER A 109 -7.01 -4.69 30.60
C SER A 109 -8.41 -4.08 30.82
N SER A 110 -8.56 -3.22 31.83
CA SER A 110 -9.82 -2.49 32.11
C SER A 110 -10.35 -1.72 30.91
N VAL A 111 -9.46 -0.98 30.26
CA VAL A 111 -9.78 -0.16 29.09
C VAL A 111 -10.17 -1.03 27.91
N VAL A 112 -9.42 -2.11 27.64
CA VAL A 112 -9.71 -3.07 26.58
C VAL A 112 -11.08 -3.73 26.77
N THR A 113 -11.41 -4.19 27.98
CA THR A 113 -12.74 -4.74 28.27
C THR A 113 -13.84 -3.72 28.00
N LYS A 114 -13.64 -2.47 28.44
CA LYS A 114 -14.62 -1.40 28.20
C LYS A 114 -14.78 -1.13 26.70
N LEU A 115 -13.69 -1.08 25.95
CA LEU A 115 -13.70 -0.89 24.49
C LEU A 115 -14.43 -2.04 23.80
N ASN A 116 -14.11 -3.30 24.12
CA ASN A 116 -14.79 -4.48 23.56
C ASN A 116 -16.29 -4.46 23.81
N ASN A 117 -16.71 -4.11 25.04
CA ASN A 117 -18.13 -4.00 25.39
C ASN A 117 -18.85 -2.88 24.61
N LEU A 118 -18.15 -1.80 24.27
CA LEU A 118 -18.71 -0.70 23.46
C LEU A 118 -18.73 -1.02 21.96
N LEU A 119 -17.85 -1.90 21.51
CA LEU A 119 -17.57 -2.15 20.08
C LEU A 119 -18.10 -3.50 19.58
N SER A 120 -18.73 -4.31 20.43
CA SER A 120 -19.18 -5.69 20.11
C SER A 120 -20.01 -5.82 18.83
N ASP A 121 -20.78 -4.79 18.48
CA ASP A 121 -21.68 -4.79 17.31
C ASP A 121 -21.19 -3.87 16.17
N GLN A 122 -19.96 -3.33 16.26
CA GLN A 122 -19.49 -2.29 15.34
C GLN A 122 -18.82 -2.83 14.06
N GLU A 123 -18.35 -4.08 14.04
CA GLU A 123 -17.64 -4.66 12.90
C GLU A 123 -18.48 -4.62 11.61
N ASN A 124 -19.75 -5.01 11.72
CA ASN A 124 -20.74 -4.92 10.64
C ASN A 124 -21.53 -3.60 10.66
N GLY A 125 -21.30 -2.77 11.68
CA GLY A 125 -21.99 -1.51 11.91
C GLY A 125 -21.72 -0.47 10.81
N ASP A 126 -22.63 0.48 10.67
CA ASP A 126 -22.54 1.56 9.69
C ASP A 126 -21.66 2.73 10.15
N ASN A 127 -21.08 2.66 11.35
CA ASN A 127 -20.24 3.70 11.94
C ASN A 127 -18.74 3.43 11.69
N PRO A 128 -18.09 4.17 10.77
CA PRO A 128 -16.66 3.99 10.47
C PRO A 128 -15.74 4.25 11.64
N ILE A 129 -16.07 5.22 12.51
CA ILE A 129 -15.28 5.50 13.72
C ILE A 129 -15.29 4.29 14.67
N GLY A 130 -16.43 3.59 14.76
CA GLY A 130 -16.56 2.36 15.54
C GLY A 130 -15.67 1.24 14.98
N ARG A 131 -15.67 1.04 13.66
CA ARG A 131 -14.82 0.04 13.00
C ARG A 131 -13.33 0.35 13.16
N LEU A 132 -12.91 1.61 12.98
CA LEU A 132 -11.53 2.00 13.23
C LEU A 132 -11.12 1.76 14.69
N ALA A 133 -11.96 2.16 15.65
CA ALA A 133 -11.68 1.94 17.06
C ALA A 133 -11.57 0.45 17.41
N LEU A 134 -12.35 -0.41 16.73
CA LEU A 134 -12.23 -1.86 16.86
C LEU A 134 -10.83 -2.32 16.46
N TYR A 135 -10.35 -1.93 15.27
CA TYR A 135 -9.01 -2.32 14.79
C TYR A 135 -7.88 -1.81 15.69
N PHE A 136 -8.01 -0.60 16.23
CA PHE A 136 -7.05 -0.09 17.23
C PHE A 136 -7.12 -0.88 18.55
N THR A 137 -8.31 -1.29 18.99
CA THR A 137 -8.51 -2.11 20.19
C THR A 137 -7.85 -3.47 20.02
N GLU A 138 -7.93 -4.10 18.85
CA GLU A 138 -7.19 -5.34 18.53
C GLU A 138 -5.68 -5.16 18.67
N GLY A 139 -5.14 -4.02 18.22
CA GLY A 139 -3.74 -3.67 18.42
C GLY A 139 -3.36 -3.51 19.90
N LEU A 140 -4.22 -2.86 20.70
CA LEU A 140 -4.04 -2.75 22.15
C LEU A 140 -4.09 -4.11 22.85
N ILE A 141 -5.00 -5.00 22.44
CA ILE A 141 -5.09 -6.39 22.95
C ILE A 141 -3.78 -7.11 22.70
N TYR A 142 -3.28 -7.09 21.47
CA TYR A 142 -2.05 -7.78 21.13
C TYR A 142 -0.85 -7.29 21.95
N ARG A 143 -0.78 -5.98 22.21
CA ARG A 143 0.28 -5.38 23.03
C ARG A 143 0.11 -5.61 24.53
N SER A 144 -1.10 -5.95 24.98
CA SER A 144 -1.42 -6.21 26.38
C SER A 144 -1.23 -7.69 26.78
N LEU A 145 -1.09 -8.60 25.81
CA LEU A 145 -0.93 -10.03 26.03
C LEU A 145 0.53 -10.46 25.79
N ASP A 146 1.14 -11.13 26.77
CA ASP A 146 2.51 -11.68 26.70
C ASP A 146 2.66 -12.87 25.72
N PHE A 147 1.69 -13.14 24.84
CA PHE A 147 1.63 -14.33 23.98
C PHE A 147 1.35 -14.01 22.50
N PRO A 148 2.35 -13.54 21.74
CA PRO A 148 2.18 -13.17 20.33
C PRO A 148 1.87 -14.36 19.38
N GLU A 149 2.30 -15.58 19.72
CA GLU A 149 2.22 -16.77 18.86
C GLU A 149 0.79 -17.33 18.71
N LEU A 150 -0.03 -17.26 19.76
CA LEU A 150 -1.44 -17.67 19.71
C LEU A 150 -2.30 -16.68 18.91
N LEU A 151 -1.85 -15.42 18.82
CA LEU A 151 -2.58 -14.33 18.22
C LEU A 151 -2.28 -14.15 16.72
N GLU A 152 -1.20 -14.73 16.20
CA GLU A 152 -0.93 -14.73 14.76
C GLU A 152 -1.90 -15.61 13.98
N ASP A 153 -2.30 -16.77 14.51
CA ASP A 153 -3.33 -17.61 13.88
C ASP A 153 -4.74 -17.00 14.03
N THR A 154 -5.00 -16.27 15.11
CA THR A 154 -6.26 -15.57 15.37
C THR A 154 -6.37 -14.31 14.51
N PHE A 155 -5.45 -13.35 14.65
CA PHE A 155 -5.54 -12.07 13.94
C PHE A 155 -4.90 -12.03 12.55
N GLY A 156 -4.08 -13.03 12.20
CA GLY A 156 -3.37 -13.12 10.93
C GLY A 156 -4.11 -13.89 9.84
N GLY A 157 -5.43 -14.02 9.96
CA GLY A 157 -6.31 -14.69 9.01
C GLY A 157 -5.93 -14.37 7.56
N LYS A 158 -5.34 -15.36 6.89
CA LYS A 158 -5.00 -15.29 5.46
C LYS A 158 -6.28 -15.44 4.65
N SER A 159 -7.14 -14.43 4.67
CA SER A 159 -8.24 -14.27 3.73
C SER A 159 -7.67 -13.87 2.36
N ASN A 160 -7.02 -14.83 1.68
CA ASN A 160 -6.51 -14.61 0.31
C ASN A 160 -7.66 -14.46 -0.71
N HIS A 161 -8.91 -14.72 -0.33
CA HIS A 161 -10.03 -14.77 -1.26
C HIS A 161 -10.63 -13.39 -1.57
N ASN A 162 -10.46 -12.39 -0.69
CA ASN A 162 -11.03 -11.05 -0.86
C ASN A 162 -9.99 -9.94 -1.12
N THR A 163 -8.69 -10.22 -1.05
CA THR A 163 -7.65 -9.19 -1.22
C THR A 163 -7.66 -8.59 -2.62
N LEU A 164 -7.87 -9.39 -3.66
CA LEU A 164 -7.90 -8.92 -5.05
C LEU A 164 -9.16 -8.07 -5.32
N SER A 165 -10.32 -8.49 -4.81
CA SER A 165 -11.57 -7.73 -4.94
C SER A 165 -11.51 -6.42 -4.16
N ALA A 166 -11.00 -6.45 -2.92
CA ALA A 166 -10.75 -5.26 -2.13
C ALA A 166 -9.79 -4.29 -2.84
N PHE A 167 -8.74 -4.82 -3.50
CA PHE A 167 -7.80 -4.00 -4.25
C PHE A 167 -8.46 -3.29 -5.43
N GLN A 168 -9.25 -4.00 -6.22
CA GLN A 168 -10.01 -3.41 -7.33
C GLN A 168 -10.98 -2.34 -6.83
N MET A 169 -11.72 -2.61 -5.75
CA MET A 169 -12.58 -1.62 -5.11
C MET A 169 -11.78 -0.39 -4.66
N LEU A 170 -10.58 -0.57 -4.11
CA LEU A 170 -9.71 0.53 -3.70
C LEU A 170 -9.27 1.38 -4.90
N GLN A 171 -8.97 0.77 -6.05
CA GLN A 171 -8.60 1.51 -7.26
C GLN A 171 -9.74 2.35 -7.83
N GLU A 172 -10.98 1.90 -7.64
CA GLU A 172 -12.17 2.62 -8.07
C GLU A 172 -12.58 3.71 -7.07
N LEU A 173 -12.46 3.43 -5.78
CA LEU A 173 -12.86 4.35 -4.72
C LEU A 173 -11.79 5.39 -4.35
N SER A 174 -10.52 5.15 -4.68
CA SER A 174 -9.42 6.04 -4.34
C SER A 174 -8.50 6.33 -5.53
N PRO A 175 -8.17 7.61 -5.80
CA PRO A 175 -7.23 7.96 -6.85
C PRO A 175 -5.77 7.65 -6.49
N CYS A 176 -5.47 7.32 -5.23
CA CYS A 176 -4.10 7.25 -4.71
C CYS A 176 -3.21 6.28 -5.50
N VAL A 177 -3.70 5.06 -5.77
CA VAL A 177 -2.92 4.04 -6.51
C VAL A 177 -2.68 4.49 -7.95
N LYS A 178 -3.72 4.96 -8.64
CA LYS A 178 -3.64 5.45 -10.03
C LYS A 178 -2.69 6.65 -10.13
N PHE A 179 -2.73 7.57 -9.17
CA PHE A 179 -1.83 8.72 -9.12
C PHE A 179 -0.38 8.31 -8.89
N ALA A 180 -0.11 7.39 -7.94
CA ALA A 180 1.22 6.88 -7.67
C ALA A 180 1.84 6.28 -8.95
N HIS A 181 1.07 5.42 -9.63
CA HIS A 181 1.48 4.78 -10.88
C HIS A 181 1.74 5.80 -11.99
N PHE A 182 0.81 6.74 -12.18
CA PHE A 182 0.95 7.80 -13.18
C PHE A 182 2.21 8.62 -12.94
N THR A 183 2.41 9.09 -11.70
CA THR A 183 3.56 9.95 -11.35
C THR A 183 4.88 9.20 -11.48
N ALA A 184 4.94 7.95 -11.03
CA ALA A 184 6.09 7.07 -11.25
C ALA A 184 6.38 6.93 -12.75
N ASN A 185 5.39 6.55 -13.56
CA ASN A 185 5.55 6.37 -15.00
C ASN A 185 5.97 7.66 -15.72
N GLN A 186 5.44 8.83 -15.32
CA GLN A 186 5.90 10.11 -15.85
C GLN A 186 7.38 10.37 -15.54
N ALA A 187 7.84 10.07 -14.32
CA ALA A 187 9.26 10.16 -13.97
C ALA A 187 10.12 9.19 -14.81
N ILE A 188 9.63 7.97 -15.08
CA ILE A 188 10.29 7.01 -15.97
C ILE A 188 10.43 7.58 -17.37
N LEU A 189 9.34 8.04 -17.98
CA LEU A 189 9.33 8.58 -19.36
C LEU A 189 10.26 9.78 -19.52
N GLU A 190 10.28 10.68 -18.52
CA GLU A 190 11.22 11.81 -18.51
C GLU A 190 12.68 11.33 -18.45
N ALA A 191 12.98 10.35 -17.60
CA ALA A 191 14.33 9.84 -17.44
C ALA A 191 14.79 9.01 -18.64
N THR A 192 13.91 8.28 -19.30
CA THR A 192 14.24 7.39 -20.43
C THR A 192 14.12 8.07 -21.79
N ARG A 193 13.72 9.35 -21.86
CA ARG A 193 13.62 10.11 -23.10
C ARG A 193 14.86 9.94 -23.98
N GLY A 194 14.65 9.53 -25.23
CA GLY A 194 15.73 9.28 -26.21
C GLY A 194 16.47 7.94 -26.06
N HIS A 195 16.08 7.08 -25.11
CA HIS A 195 16.63 5.74 -24.95
C HIS A 195 15.63 4.73 -25.53
N LYS A 196 16.12 3.77 -26.32
CA LYS A 196 15.28 2.79 -27.02
C LYS A 196 14.99 1.54 -26.19
N GLU A 197 15.90 1.15 -25.31
CA GLU A 197 15.75 -0.05 -24.48
C GLU A 197 15.58 0.37 -23.02
N VAL A 198 14.35 0.26 -22.50
CA VAL A 198 14.03 0.55 -21.10
C VAL A 198 13.96 -0.76 -20.32
N HIS A 199 14.67 -0.85 -19.19
CA HIS A 199 14.63 -2.01 -18.32
C HIS A 199 14.22 -1.60 -16.91
N VAL A 200 12.98 -1.92 -16.55
CA VAL A 200 12.44 -1.69 -15.22
C VAL A 200 12.74 -2.89 -14.33
N ILE A 201 13.36 -2.64 -13.17
CA ILE A 201 13.46 -3.58 -12.07
C ILE A 201 12.41 -3.17 -11.04
N ASP A 202 11.43 -4.03 -10.84
CA ASP A 202 10.24 -3.70 -10.08
C ASP A 202 10.18 -4.53 -8.79
N PHE A 203 10.11 -3.85 -7.65
CA PHE A 203 9.99 -4.51 -6.35
C PHE A 203 8.53 -4.76 -6.03
N ASP A 204 8.15 -6.04 -5.91
CA ASP A 204 6.78 -6.49 -5.64
C ASP A 204 5.75 -6.09 -6.71
N ILE A 205 5.89 -6.68 -7.90
CA ILE A 205 5.06 -6.37 -9.08
C ILE A 205 3.55 -6.61 -8.93
N MET A 206 3.12 -7.38 -7.94
CA MET A 206 1.73 -7.81 -7.76
C MET A 206 1.08 -8.25 -9.09
N GLU A 207 -0.03 -7.61 -9.47
CA GLU A 207 -0.81 -7.82 -10.69
C GLU A 207 -0.24 -7.06 -11.92
N GLY A 208 0.82 -6.26 -11.73
CA GLY A 208 1.52 -5.55 -12.81
C GLY A 208 0.75 -4.37 -13.42
N ILE A 209 -0.32 -3.93 -12.78
CA ILE A 209 -1.27 -2.92 -13.29
C ILE A 209 -0.67 -1.51 -13.52
N GLN A 210 0.52 -1.20 -12.99
CA GLN A 210 1.23 0.04 -13.30
C GLN A 210 1.68 0.08 -14.77
N TRP A 211 2.09 -1.09 -15.30
CA TRP A 211 2.88 -1.19 -16.53
C TRP A 211 2.12 -0.98 -17.85
N PRO A 212 0.84 -1.35 -18.00
CA PRO A 212 0.09 -1.12 -19.24
C PRO A 212 0.13 0.34 -19.72
N SER A 213 -0.04 1.30 -18.80
CA SER A 213 0.02 2.72 -19.17
C SER A 213 1.40 3.13 -19.71
N LEU A 214 2.48 2.69 -19.05
CA LEU A 214 3.85 2.94 -19.53
C LEU A 214 4.11 2.26 -20.89
N MET A 215 3.59 1.04 -21.09
CA MET A 215 3.73 0.31 -22.35
C MET A 215 3.10 1.06 -23.52
N VAL A 216 1.93 1.65 -23.31
CA VAL A 216 1.28 2.47 -24.34
C VAL A 216 2.11 3.70 -24.68
N ASP A 217 2.60 4.41 -23.67
CA ASP A 217 3.44 5.60 -23.89
C ASP A 217 4.75 5.25 -24.65
N LEU A 218 5.35 4.09 -24.34
CA LEU A 218 6.53 3.60 -25.04
C LEU A 218 6.23 3.10 -26.46
N ALA A 219 5.09 2.46 -26.71
CA ALA A 219 4.70 1.99 -28.04
C ALA A 219 4.54 3.12 -29.06
N GLY A 220 4.27 4.35 -28.60
CA GLY A 220 4.28 5.56 -29.44
C GLY A 220 5.68 6.04 -29.84
N THR A 221 6.74 5.48 -29.27
CA THR A 221 8.14 5.85 -29.54
C THR A 221 8.80 4.84 -30.50
N GLU A 222 9.39 5.33 -31.58
CA GLU A 222 10.03 4.49 -32.59
C GLU A 222 11.19 3.65 -32.00
N ASP A 223 11.20 2.35 -32.32
CA ASP A 223 12.15 1.34 -31.85
C ASP A 223 12.22 1.18 -30.32
N ALA A 224 11.22 1.65 -29.56
CA ALA A 224 11.19 1.45 -28.13
C ALA A 224 10.95 -0.04 -27.79
N SER A 225 11.59 -0.49 -26.72
CA SER A 225 11.38 -1.82 -26.13
C SER A 225 11.38 -1.71 -24.61
N LEU A 226 10.62 -2.61 -23.98
CA LEU A 226 10.47 -2.65 -22.54
C LEU A 226 10.88 -4.03 -22.02
N ARG A 227 11.76 -4.05 -21.02
CA ARG A 227 12.01 -5.22 -20.19
C ARG A 227 11.54 -4.93 -18.77
N ILE A 228 10.82 -5.86 -18.17
CA ILE A 228 10.48 -5.82 -16.74
C ILE A 228 11.13 -7.01 -16.05
N THR A 229 11.80 -6.76 -14.93
CA THR A 229 12.27 -7.81 -14.01
C THR A 229 11.56 -7.64 -12.68
N ALA A 230 10.65 -8.56 -12.36
CA ALA A 230 9.95 -8.58 -11.09
C ALA A 230 10.84 -9.17 -9.99
N ILE A 231 11.08 -8.41 -8.93
CA ILE A 231 11.75 -8.87 -7.72
C ILE A 231 10.70 -9.32 -6.72
N PHE A 232 10.86 -10.53 -6.18
CA PHE A 232 9.95 -11.10 -5.19
C PHE A 232 10.72 -11.81 -4.09
N THR A 233 10.16 -11.80 -2.89
CA THR A 233 10.79 -12.34 -1.67
C THR A 233 10.10 -13.57 -1.10
N ASP A 234 8.91 -13.91 -1.59
CA ASP A 234 8.15 -15.08 -1.17
C ASP A 234 7.78 -15.97 -2.37
N HIS A 235 8.13 -17.25 -2.28
CA HIS A 235 7.81 -18.26 -3.28
C HIS A 235 6.32 -18.56 -3.40
N THR A 236 5.50 -18.25 -2.38
CA THR A 236 4.04 -18.42 -2.45
C THR A 236 3.43 -17.65 -3.62
N ASN A 237 4.07 -16.55 -4.04
CA ASN A 237 3.57 -15.65 -5.06
C ASN A 237 4.02 -16.02 -6.50
N ILE A 238 4.74 -17.12 -6.70
CA ILE A 238 5.31 -17.43 -8.02
C ILE A 238 4.23 -17.69 -9.08
N GLY A 239 3.09 -18.27 -8.70
CA GLY A 239 1.95 -18.50 -9.59
C GLY A 239 1.39 -17.19 -10.15
N ASN A 240 1.17 -16.21 -9.27
CA ASN A 240 0.66 -14.89 -9.66
C ASN A 240 1.67 -14.15 -10.53
N ILE A 241 2.97 -14.23 -10.24
CA ILE A 241 4.02 -13.64 -11.09
C ILE A 241 3.97 -14.21 -12.51
N GLN A 242 3.72 -15.51 -12.67
CA GLN A 242 3.55 -16.10 -14.02
C GLN A 242 2.26 -15.61 -14.70
N GLN A 243 1.16 -15.44 -13.97
CA GLN A 243 -0.07 -14.89 -14.53
C GLN A 243 0.10 -13.43 -14.94
N THR A 244 0.75 -12.61 -14.11
CA THR A 244 1.12 -11.21 -14.41
C THR A 244 2.03 -11.14 -15.64
N ARG A 245 3.03 -12.03 -15.73
CA ARG A 245 3.88 -12.16 -16.93
C ARG A 245 3.04 -12.37 -18.20
N LEU A 246 2.12 -13.33 -18.17
CA LEU A 246 1.29 -13.65 -19.34
C LEU A 246 0.40 -12.48 -19.73
N ARG A 247 -0.30 -11.87 -18.76
CA ARG A 247 -1.15 -10.69 -18.98
C ARG A 247 -0.37 -9.53 -19.60
N LEU A 248 0.78 -9.20 -19.05
CA LEU A 248 1.65 -8.12 -19.56
C LEU A 248 2.20 -8.44 -20.96
N GLN A 249 2.58 -9.70 -21.22
CA GLN A 249 3.05 -10.12 -22.53
C GLN A 249 1.95 -10.04 -23.59
N ASP A 250 0.75 -10.49 -23.26
CA ASP A 250 -0.41 -10.43 -24.17
C ASP A 250 -0.80 -8.98 -24.48
N PHE A 251 -0.78 -8.10 -23.47
CA PHE A 251 -1.02 -6.67 -23.67
C PHE A 251 0.05 -6.04 -24.57
N ALA A 252 1.35 -6.27 -24.28
CA ALA A 252 2.44 -5.75 -25.10
C ALA A 252 2.36 -6.23 -26.56
N ASN A 253 2.01 -7.51 -26.78
CA ASN A 253 1.80 -8.06 -28.12
C ASN A 253 0.63 -7.36 -28.84
N SER A 254 -0.46 -7.04 -28.13
CA SER A 254 -1.64 -6.39 -28.72
C SER A 254 -1.35 -4.99 -29.26
N ILE A 255 -0.38 -4.29 -28.68
CA ILE A 255 0.08 -2.96 -29.10
C ILE A 255 1.39 -2.99 -29.91
N ASN A 256 1.89 -4.18 -30.26
CA ASN A 256 3.15 -4.40 -30.98
C ASN A 256 4.39 -3.79 -30.30
N LEU A 257 4.43 -3.76 -28.97
CA LEU A 257 5.62 -3.33 -28.21
C LEU A 257 6.57 -4.52 -28.01
N PRO A 258 7.84 -4.44 -28.45
CA PRO A 258 8.86 -5.42 -28.08
C PRO A 258 9.02 -5.49 -26.55
N PHE A 259 8.64 -6.63 -25.97
CA PHE A 259 8.54 -6.80 -24.53
C PHE A 259 9.18 -8.09 -24.04
N ASN A 260 9.93 -7.98 -22.93
CA ASN A 260 10.52 -9.10 -22.21
C ASN A 260 10.17 -9.04 -20.72
N PHE A 261 9.82 -10.18 -20.15
CA PHE A 261 9.57 -10.30 -18.71
C PHE A 261 10.49 -11.34 -18.08
N ASP A 262 11.14 -10.95 -17.00
CA ASP A 262 11.98 -11.80 -16.14
C ASP A 262 11.54 -11.67 -14.67
N HIS A 263 11.99 -12.59 -13.82
CA HIS A 263 11.78 -12.49 -12.38
C HIS A 263 13.02 -12.98 -11.62
N VAL A 264 13.27 -12.40 -10.45
CA VAL A 264 14.37 -12.78 -9.56
C VAL A 264 13.82 -12.95 -8.14
N PHE A 265 14.07 -14.13 -7.59
CA PHE A 265 13.84 -14.37 -6.17
C PHE A 265 14.98 -13.73 -5.37
N MET A 266 14.65 -12.73 -4.56
CA MET A 266 15.63 -11.99 -3.78
C MET A 266 15.78 -12.59 -2.39
N THR A 267 16.99 -13.08 -2.10
CA THR A 267 17.43 -13.44 -0.75
C THR A 267 18.58 -12.54 -0.29
N ARG A 268 19.40 -12.07 -1.22
CA ARG A 268 20.61 -11.29 -0.97
C ARG A 268 20.93 -10.38 -2.16
N GLU A 269 21.80 -9.41 -1.94
CA GLU A 269 22.18 -8.42 -2.96
C GLU A 269 22.90 -9.03 -4.18
N GLU A 270 23.53 -10.20 -4.05
CA GLU A 270 24.21 -10.91 -5.14
C GLU A 270 23.22 -11.53 -6.16
N ASP A 271 21.96 -11.71 -5.78
CA ASP A 271 20.95 -12.26 -6.70
C ASP A 271 20.70 -11.33 -7.90
N PHE A 272 20.99 -10.03 -7.76
CA PHE A 272 20.90 -9.03 -8.82
C PHE A 272 22.00 -9.14 -9.87
N GLU A 273 23.13 -9.81 -9.58
CA GLU A 273 24.22 -10.00 -10.55
C GLU A 273 23.80 -10.85 -11.76
N ARG A 274 22.68 -11.58 -11.64
CA ARG A 274 22.09 -12.39 -12.70
C ARG A 274 21.25 -11.56 -13.68
N ILE A 275 20.92 -10.32 -13.33
CA ILE A 275 20.07 -9.44 -14.13
C ILE A 275 20.90 -8.86 -15.27
N LYS A 276 20.51 -9.17 -16.51
CA LYS A 276 21.20 -8.69 -17.71
C LYS A 276 20.75 -7.26 -18.05
N VAL A 277 21.67 -6.32 -17.96
CA VAL A 277 21.44 -4.88 -18.19
C VAL A 277 22.21 -4.33 -19.41
N GLU A 278 22.80 -5.20 -20.23
CA GLU A 278 23.60 -4.77 -21.38
C GLU A 278 22.73 -3.96 -22.36
N ASN A 279 23.15 -2.72 -22.66
CA ASN A 279 22.54 -1.73 -23.57
C ASN A 279 21.17 -1.15 -23.14
N SER A 280 20.62 -1.58 -22.01
CA SER A 280 19.36 -1.03 -21.49
C SER A 280 19.55 0.13 -20.53
N THR A 281 18.57 1.03 -20.49
CA THR A 281 18.45 2.06 -19.46
C THR A 281 17.71 1.48 -18.28
N VAL A 282 18.45 1.19 -17.21
CA VAL A 282 17.91 0.57 -16.00
C VAL A 282 17.14 1.59 -15.17
N ILE A 283 15.95 1.21 -14.72
CA ILE A 283 15.06 1.98 -13.85
C ILE A 283 14.72 1.08 -12.67
N ALA A 284 14.80 1.58 -11.45
CA ALA A 284 14.30 0.86 -10.28
C ALA A 284 12.97 1.47 -9.84
N ASN A 285 11.94 0.64 -9.72
CA ASN A 285 10.62 1.02 -9.22
C ASN A 285 10.39 0.29 -7.89
N CYS A 286 10.10 1.05 -6.85
CA CYS A 286 9.96 0.55 -5.48
C CYS A 286 8.70 1.19 -4.87
N MET A 287 7.60 0.45 -4.88
CA MET A 287 6.37 0.85 -4.20
C MET A 287 6.29 0.12 -2.87
N LEU A 288 6.34 0.85 -1.77
CA LEU A 288 6.42 0.32 -0.42
C LEU A 288 5.22 0.77 0.39
N HIS A 289 4.77 -0.11 1.28
CA HIS A 289 3.86 0.21 2.39
C HIS A 289 2.55 0.90 1.99
N GLN A 290 2.17 0.85 0.72
CA GLN A 290 0.84 1.30 0.31
C GLN A 290 -0.21 0.43 1.00
N LEU A 291 -1.40 1.01 1.22
CA LEU A 291 -2.49 0.37 1.97
C LEU A 291 -2.77 -1.10 1.57
N HIS A 292 -2.74 -1.41 0.27
CA HIS A 292 -3.02 -2.75 -0.28
C HIS A 292 -1.77 -3.66 -0.41
N MET A 293 -0.58 -3.13 -0.15
CA MET A 293 0.68 -3.84 -0.28
C MET A 293 1.02 -4.56 1.04
N PRO A 294 1.69 -5.73 0.98
CA PRO A 294 2.22 -6.37 2.18
C PRO A 294 3.27 -5.49 2.86
N HIS A 295 3.41 -5.64 4.17
CA HIS A 295 4.51 -4.98 4.88
C HIS A 295 5.85 -5.61 4.46
N ARG A 296 6.85 -4.78 4.16
CA ARG A 296 8.22 -5.21 3.84
C ARG A 296 9.19 -4.70 4.89
N ASP A 297 9.88 -5.61 5.56
CA ASP A 297 10.85 -5.20 6.59
C ASP A 297 12.01 -4.38 5.99
N SER A 298 12.66 -3.57 6.83
CA SER A 298 13.74 -2.69 6.37
C SER A 298 14.94 -3.46 5.82
N ALA A 299 15.20 -4.69 6.30
CA ALA A 299 16.32 -5.49 5.82
C ALA A 299 16.10 -5.96 4.38
N MET A 300 14.85 -6.31 4.02
CA MET A 300 14.45 -6.62 2.65
C MET A 300 14.62 -5.40 1.74
N VAL A 301 14.09 -4.24 2.14
CA VAL A 301 14.20 -2.99 1.36
C VAL A 301 15.68 -2.61 1.17
N LYS A 302 16.49 -2.69 2.23
CA LYS A 302 17.95 -2.48 2.16
C LYS A 302 18.63 -3.43 1.20
N THR A 303 18.26 -4.70 1.22
CA THR A 303 18.82 -5.72 0.32
C THR A 303 18.49 -5.41 -1.14
N PHE A 304 17.23 -5.04 -1.42
CA PHE A 304 16.79 -4.60 -2.75
C PHE A 304 17.62 -3.40 -3.23
N LEU A 305 17.71 -2.34 -2.42
CA LEU A 305 18.42 -1.12 -2.80
C LEU A 305 19.92 -1.34 -3.01
N LYS A 306 20.56 -2.18 -2.18
CA LYS A 306 21.96 -2.58 -2.36
C LYS A 306 22.17 -3.35 -3.67
N GLY A 307 21.27 -4.28 -3.98
CA GLY A 307 21.27 -5.03 -5.25
C GLY A 307 21.11 -4.11 -6.46
N ILE A 308 20.08 -3.25 -6.44
CA ILE A 308 19.81 -2.25 -7.48
C ILE A 308 21.01 -1.34 -7.71
N ARG A 309 21.69 -0.89 -6.65
CA ARG A 309 22.86 -0.02 -6.76
C ARG A 309 23.95 -0.62 -7.66
N LYS A 310 24.15 -1.94 -7.62
CA LYS A 310 25.12 -2.64 -8.48
C LYS A 310 24.77 -2.53 -9.97
N LEU A 311 23.48 -2.40 -10.28
CA LEU A 311 22.96 -2.23 -11.66
C LEU A 311 23.05 -0.79 -12.18
N ARG A 312 23.43 0.17 -11.32
CA ARG A 312 23.59 1.61 -11.66
C ARG A 312 22.35 2.18 -12.38
N PRO A 313 21.17 2.16 -11.73
CA PRO A 313 19.93 2.63 -12.34
C PRO A 313 20.04 4.12 -12.69
N LYS A 314 19.41 4.51 -13.80
CA LYS A 314 19.31 5.91 -14.18
C LYS A 314 18.52 6.72 -13.15
N ILE A 315 17.40 6.15 -12.70
CA ILE A 315 16.60 6.66 -11.59
C ILE A 315 16.12 5.51 -10.70
N VAL A 316 15.95 5.81 -9.41
CA VAL A 316 15.21 4.99 -8.45
C VAL A 316 13.95 5.75 -8.07
N ILE A 317 12.79 5.14 -8.29
CA ILE A 317 11.48 5.64 -7.88
C ILE A 317 11.11 4.93 -6.60
N LEU A 318 10.89 5.70 -5.56
CA LEU A 318 10.34 5.23 -4.29
C LEU A 318 8.96 5.87 -4.12
N VAL A 319 7.94 5.04 -3.93
CA VAL A 319 6.60 5.47 -3.51
C VAL A 319 6.33 4.85 -2.16
N GLU A 320 5.96 5.66 -1.18
CA GLU A 320 5.70 5.22 0.18
C GLU A 320 4.46 5.90 0.76
N GLU A 321 3.78 5.23 1.69
CA GLU A 321 2.73 5.86 2.50
C GLU A 321 3.37 6.75 3.58
N GLU A 322 2.97 8.03 3.61
CA GLU A 322 3.47 8.98 4.61
C GLU A 322 2.71 8.80 5.92
N LEU A 323 3.08 7.77 6.70
CA LEU A 323 2.40 7.47 7.96
C LEU A 323 2.79 8.44 9.10
N PHE A 324 4.06 8.88 9.15
CA PHE A 324 4.59 9.64 10.29
C PHE A 324 5.59 10.70 9.84
N ASN A 325 5.67 11.80 10.59
CA ASN A 325 6.78 12.73 10.47
C ASN A 325 8.07 12.03 10.96
N LEU A 326 8.84 11.51 10.00
CA LEU A 326 10.03 10.68 10.21
C LEU A 326 11.05 11.33 11.14
N ASP A 327 11.16 12.66 11.14
CA ASP A 327 12.10 13.41 11.98
C ASP A 327 11.88 13.23 13.49
N LYS A 328 10.63 12.96 13.91
CA LYS A 328 10.27 12.86 15.33
C LYS A 328 10.33 11.45 15.88
N VAL A 329 10.34 10.46 15.00
CA VAL A 329 10.13 9.06 15.38
C VAL A 329 11.15 8.49 16.38
N PRO A 330 12.46 8.80 16.31
CA PRO A 330 13.45 8.22 17.24
C PRO A 330 13.23 8.61 18.70
N SER A 331 12.50 9.69 18.93
CA SER A 331 12.16 10.21 20.26
C SER A 331 10.67 10.11 20.59
N MET A 332 9.87 9.54 19.69
CA MET A 332 8.42 9.48 19.82
C MET A 332 8.01 8.44 20.86
N SER A 333 7.14 8.83 21.78
CA SER A 333 6.54 7.91 22.74
C SER A 333 5.51 6.99 22.05
N TYR A 334 5.16 5.86 22.66
CA TYR A 334 4.11 4.98 22.12
C TYR A 334 2.75 5.69 22.07
N VAL A 335 2.44 6.50 23.08
CA VAL A 335 1.19 7.30 23.11
C VAL A 335 1.18 8.35 22.01
N GLU A 336 2.30 9.05 21.81
CA GLU A 336 2.44 10.02 20.72
C GLU A 336 2.25 9.33 19.36
N PHE A 337 2.92 8.20 19.15
CA PHE A 337 2.75 7.38 17.95
C PHE A 337 1.30 6.94 17.74
N PHE A 338 0.67 6.41 18.79
CA PHE A 338 -0.68 5.88 18.72
C PHE A 338 -1.68 6.98 18.33
N ARG A 339 -1.48 8.20 18.85
CA ARG A 339 -2.28 9.37 18.48
C ARG A 339 -2.09 9.76 17.02
N GLU A 340 -0.85 9.83 16.53
CA GLU A 340 -0.57 10.15 15.12
C GLU A 340 -1.15 9.08 14.19
N ALA A 341 -0.99 7.80 14.52
CA ALA A 341 -1.60 6.69 13.78
C ALA A 341 -3.13 6.82 13.76
N LEU A 342 -3.77 7.13 14.89
CA LEU A 342 -5.22 7.32 14.97
C LEU A 342 -5.68 8.47 14.05
N HIS A 343 -4.97 9.59 14.04
CA HIS A 343 -5.27 10.70 13.15
C HIS A 343 -5.07 10.33 11.68
N HIS A 344 -4.00 9.62 11.35
CA HIS A 344 -3.71 9.16 9.99
C HIS A 344 -4.80 8.24 9.45
N TYR A 345 -5.10 7.14 10.15
CA TYR A 345 -6.07 6.16 9.67
C TYR A 345 -7.50 6.69 9.70
N ALA A 346 -7.83 7.63 10.59
CA ALA A 346 -9.08 8.38 10.53
C ALA A 346 -9.17 9.19 9.23
N ALA A 347 -8.11 9.91 8.84
CA ALA A 347 -8.08 10.67 7.60
C ALA A 347 -8.17 9.76 6.35
N VAL A 348 -7.51 8.60 6.37
CA VAL A 348 -7.60 7.60 5.29
C VAL A 348 -9.03 7.05 5.18
N SER A 349 -9.66 6.66 6.29
CA SER A 349 -11.06 6.19 6.28
C SER A 349 -12.02 7.28 5.83
N ASP A 350 -11.88 8.52 6.31
CA ASP A 350 -12.68 9.65 5.87
C ASP A 350 -12.52 9.91 4.36
N SER A 351 -11.30 9.79 3.83
CA SER A 351 -11.03 9.88 2.39
C SER A 351 -11.77 8.79 1.61
N LEU A 352 -11.73 7.53 2.07
CA LEU A 352 -12.42 6.41 1.43
C LEU A 352 -13.94 6.61 1.44
N GLN A 353 -14.49 7.08 2.56
CA GLN A 353 -15.92 7.38 2.69
C GLN A 353 -16.36 8.55 1.80
N SER A 354 -15.49 9.55 1.63
CA SER A 354 -15.77 10.72 0.79
C SER A 354 -15.71 10.43 -0.72
N GLY A 355 -15.08 9.31 -1.09
CA GLY A 355 -14.76 8.95 -2.48
C GLY A 355 -15.96 8.96 -3.42
N PHE A 356 -17.12 8.41 -3.04
CA PHE A 356 -18.34 8.41 -3.88
C PHE A 356 -19.65 8.26 -3.08
N CYS A 357 -20.74 8.86 -3.59
CA CYS A 357 -22.06 8.87 -2.96
C CYS A 357 -22.75 7.50 -2.91
N GLY A 358 -22.94 6.96 -1.70
CA GLY A 358 -24.12 6.17 -1.29
C GLY A 358 -24.24 4.71 -1.73
N GLY A 359 -23.60 4.27 -2.82
CA GLY A 359 -23.70 2.89 -3.34
C GLY A 359 -22.63 1.92 -2.86
N PHE A 360 -21.50 2.42 -2.35
CA PHE A 360 -20.28 1.60 -2.14
C PHE A 360 -19.95 1.34 -0.67
N LYS A 361 -20.93 1.42 0.24
CA LYS A 361 -20.72 1.19 1.68
C LYS A 361 -20.07 -0.17 1.96
N LEU A 362 -20.53 -1.22 1.29
CA LEU A 362 -19.98 -2.56 1.43
C LEU A 362 -18.52 -2.63 0.96
N ALA A 363 -18.22 -2.00 -0.18
CA ALA A 363 -16.86 -1.93 -0.71
C ALA A 363 -15.89 -1.20 0.25
N VAL A 364 -16.33 -0.10 0.87
CA VAL A 364 -15.53 0.59 1.91
C VAL A 364 -15.31 -0.32 3.12
N LYS A 365 -16.34 -1.04 3.61
CA LYS A 365 -16.19 -2.00 4.71
C LYS A 365 -15.19 -3.11 4.37
N ILE A 366 -15.24 -3.64 3.14
CA ILE A 366 -14.28 -4.65 2.66
C ILE A 366 -12.85 -4.07 2.64
N ILE A 367 -12.64 -2.88 2.07
CA ILE A 367 -11.32 -2.23 2.05
C ILE A 367 -10.80 -1.99 3.47
N GLU A 368 -11.66 -1.51 4.38
CA GLU A 368 -11.30 -1.26 5.76
C GLU A 368 -10.89 -2.55 6.48
N ARG A 369 -11.65 -3.63 6.30
CA ARG A 369 -11.37 -4.93 6.92
C ARG A 369 -10.13 -5.60 6.34
N GLU A 370 -9.97 -5.62 5.03
CA GLU A 370 -8.87 -6.33 4.37
C GLU A 370 -7.55 -5.55 4.43
N PHE A 371 -7.60 -4.21 4.39
CA PHE A 371 -6.39 -3.39 4.34
C PHE A 371 -6.18 -2.52 5.57
N LEU A 372 -7.15 -1.69 5.98
CA LEU A 372 -6.92 -0.76 7.10
C LEU A 372 -6.70 -1.52 8.41
N ARG A 373 -7.51 -2.55 8.70
CA ARG A 373 -7.35 -3.38 9.90
C ARG A 373 -5.95 -3.96 9.99
N ALA A 374 -5.50 -4.65 8.94
CA ALA A 374 -4.17 -5.25 8.89
C ALA A 374 -3.06 -4.20 9.06
N ARG A 375 -3.20 -3.04 8.42
CA ARG A 375 -2.21 -1.96 8.42
C ARG A 375 -2.15 -1.24 9.78
N ILE A 376 -3.31 -0.98 10.41
CA ILE A 376 -3.43 -0.47 11.79
C ILE A 376 -2.79 -1.46 12.76
N LEU A 377 -3.15 -2.73 12.66
CA LEU A 377 -2.67 -3.78 13.54
C LEU A 377 -1.14 -3.90 13.45
N ASP A 378 -0.58 -3.99 12.23
CA ASP A 378 0.86 -4.00 12.00
C ASP A 378 1.55 -2.77 12.63
N SER A 379 0.97 -1.58 12.44
CA SER A 379 1.52 -0.33 12.96
C SER A 379 1.57 -0.34 14.49
N VAL A 380 0.44 -0.65 15.14
CA VAL A 380 0.30 -0.65 16.61
C VAL A 380 1.18 -1.73 17.25
N LYS A 381 1.29 -2.90 16.62
CA LYS A 381 2.14 -4.00 17.10
C LYS A 381 3.62 -3.64 17.07
N GLN A 382 4.09 -3.07 15.97
CA GLN A 382 5.52 -2.98 15.66
C GLN A 382 6.23 -1.76 16.29
N PHE A 383 5.52 -0.85 16.98
CA PHE A 383 6.13 0.35 17.58
C PHE A 383 6.88 0.08 18.92
N PRO A 384 8.08 0.65 19.18
CA PRO A 384 8.88 1.48 18.29
C PRO A 384 9.43 0.64 17.15
N CYS A 385 9.09 1.03 15.92
CA CYS A 385 9.52 0.30 14.75
C CYS A 385 11.02 0.54 14.60
N GLN A 386 11.85 -0.50 14.73
CA GLN A 386 13.30 -0.41 14.45
C GLN A 386 13.58 0.17 13.05
N VAL A 387 12.59 0.06 12.17
CA VAL A 387 12.53 0.53 10.79
C VAL A 387 12.54 2.07 10.69
N LEU A 388 11.90 2.81 11.61
CA LEU A 388 11.77 4.27 11.50
C LEU A 388 13.08 5.02 11.81
N GLY A 389 13.95 4.45 12.66
CA GLY A 389 15.30 4.97 12.86
C GLY A 389 16.21 4.84 11.62
N GLU A 390 15.92 3.87 10.75
CA GLU A 390 16.62 3.69 9.48
C GLU A 390 16.01 4.58 8.39
N PHE A 391 14.73 4.99 8.53
CA PHE A 391 14.06 5.84 7.55
C PHE A 391 14.63 7.26 7.43
N ILE A 392 15.11 7.81 8.54
CA ILE A 392 15.76 9.12 8.63
C ILE A 392 17.09 9.17 7.85
N GLN A 393 17.73 8.01 7.63
CA GLN A 393 18.92 7.95 6.77
C GLN A 393 18.60 8.15 5.28
N TRP A 394 17.35 7.97 4.83
CA TRP A 394 16.99 8.07 3.40
C TRP A 394 16.73 9.50 2.91
N GLU A 395 16.34 10.42 3.79
CA GLU A 395 16.13 11.83 3.41
C GLU A 395 17.46 12.57 3.17
N LEU A 396 18.54 12.09 3.75
CA LEU A 396 19.90 12.62 3.55
C LEU A 396 20.50 12.30 2.17
N LEU A 397 19.74 11.66 1.27
CA LEU A 397 20.25 11.08 0.02
C LEU A 397 20.09 11.92 -1.24
N GLY A 398 19.69 13.19 -1.11
CA GLY A 398 19.70 14.13 -2.24
C GLY A 398 18.66 13.79 -3.32
N ALA A 399 17.42 13.46 -2.90
CA ALA A 399 16.29 13.29 -3.82
C ALA A 399 16.24 14.47 -4.79
N LYS A 400 16.23 14.18 -6.10
CA LYS A 400 16.18 15.23 -7.13
C LYS A 400 14.77 15.78 -7.31
N ARG A 401 13.76 15.00 -6.94
CA ARG A 401 12.35 15.37 -6.98
C ARG A 401 11.61 14.59 -5.90
N ALA A 402 10.83 15.30 -5.10
CA ALA A 402 9.85 14.74 -4.18
C ALA A 402 8.47 15.30 -4.57
N VAL A 403 7.47 14.44 -4.66
CA VAL A 403 6.07 14.83 -4.85
C VAL A 403 5.28 14.25 -3.68
N GLN A 404 4.62 15.12 -2.93
CA GLN A 404 3.79 14.77 -1.79
C GLN A 404 2.31 14.98 -2.15
N ILE A 405 1.44 14.04 -1.75
CA ILE A 405 0.00 14.12 -1.99
C ILE A 405 -0.74 14.03 -0.65
N GLY A 406 -1.10 15.19 -0.09
CA GLY A 406 -1.68 15.22 1.25
C GLY A 406 -0.77 14.53 2.27
N ALA A 407 -1.36 13.87 3.26
CA ALA A 407 -0.65 13.05 4.24
C ALA A 407 -0.65 11.55 3.86
N VAL A 408 -0.78 11.20 2.58
CA VAL A 408 -1.12 9.82 2.17
C VAL A 408 0.01 9.17 1.38
N LEU A 409 0.74 9.92 0.55
CA LEU A 409 1.75 9.34 -0.33
C LEU A 409 2.91 10.31 -0.55
N GLU A 410 4.11 9.75 -0.48
CA GLU A 410 5.35 10.43 -0.85
C GLU A 410 6.05 9.69 -2.00
N ILE A 411 6.44 10.44 -3.03
CA ILE A 411 7.12 9.92 -4.21
C ILE A 411 8.49 10.58 -4.33
N LYS A 412 9.57 9.82 -4.15
CA LYS A 412 10.96 10.29 -4.26
C LYS A 412 11.64 9.70 -5.49
N ALA A 413 12.36 10.54 -6.24
CA ALA A 413 13.21 10.13 -7.34
C ALA A 413 14.68 10.44 -7.06
N PHE A 414 15.52 9.42 -7.13
CA PHE A 414 16.97 9.51 -6.92
C PHE A 414 17.72 9.11 -8.20
N ASP A 415 18.95 9.59 -8.38
CA ASP A 415 19.86 9.01 -9.38
C ASP A 415 20.75 7.93 -8.75
N HIS A 416 21.59 7.27 -9.55
CA HIS A 416 22.55 6.25 -9.09
C HIS A 416 23.50 6.65 -7.94
N SER A 417 23.58 7.93 -7.56
CA SER A 417 24.48 8.42 -6.51
C SER A 417 23.88 8.42 -5.10
N PHE A 418 22.60 8.03 -4.93
CA PHE A 418 21.92 7.96 -3.61
C PHE A 418 22.76 7.20 -2.58
N HIS A 419 23.15 7.72 -1.42
CA HIS A 419 23.90 6.96 -0.41
C HIS A 419 23.01 5.95 0.36
N LEU A 420 23.57 4.96 1.05
CA LEU A 420 22.85 4.20 2.07
C LEU A 420 23.51 4.58 3.38
N GLY A 421 22.75 5.11 4.33
CA GLY A 421 23.30 5.35 5.66
C GLY A 421 23.81 4.04 6.27
N SER A 422 24.96 4.11 6.92
CA SER A 422 25.66 2.97 7.51
C SER A 422 24.95 2.43 8.73
#